data_AF-A0A962XT52-F1
#
_entry.id   AF-A0A962XT52-F1
#
_cell.length_a   1.000
_cell.length_b   1.000
_cell.length_c   1.000
_cell.angle_alpha   90.00
_cell.angle_beta   90.00
_cell.angle_gamma   90.00
#
_symmetry.space_group_name_H-M   'P 1'
#
loop_
_entity.id
_entity.type
_entity.pdbx_description
1 polymer ?
#
loop_
_entity_poly.entity_id
_entity_poly.type
_entity_poly.pdbx_seq_one_letter_code
_entity_poly.pdbx_strand_id
1 'polypeptide(L)'
;MIETKQQVADAFQAAAEAFLSQPNAMTGIDFDDAVVALKRYALSELKDQELGSELARLPKLIRALDVASIASLVDDIQRRLAD
;
A
#
# COMPACT_ATOMS: atom_id res chain seq x y z
N MET A 1 -1.99 16.36 13.19
CA MET A 1 -2.01 16.73 11.76
C MET A 1 -2.74 15.62 11.04
N ILE A 2 -3.77 15.92 10.25
CA ILE A 2 -4.46 14.92 9.41
C ILE A 2 -3.64 14.83 8.13
N GLU A 3 -3.13 13.65 7.78
CA GLU A 3 -2.44 13.42 6.51
C GLU A 3 -3.44 13.54 5.36
N THR A 4 -3.03 14.17 4.26
CA THR A 4 -3.86 14.32 3.06
C THR A 4 -3.87 13.03 2.22
N LYS A 5 -4.89 12.83 1.35
CA LYS A 5 -4.94 11.71 0.37
C LYS A 5 -3.62 11.58 -0.38
N GLN A 6 -3.07 12.71 -0.86
CA GLN A 6 -1.84 12.73 -1.63
C GLN A 6 -0.64 12.25 -0.80
N GLN A 7 -0.51 12.72 0.44
CA GLN A 7 0.61 12.32 1.29
C GLN A 7 0.62 10.82 1.59
N VAL A 8 -0.54 10.23 1.88
CA VAL A 8 -0.63 8.78 2.15
C VAL A 8 -0.45 7.94 0.88
N ALA A 9 -0.93 8.44 -0.27
CA ALA A 9 -0.74 7.78 -1.56
C ALA A 9 0.73 7.81 -2.02
N ASP A 10 1.40 8.95 -1.90
CA ASP A 10 2.80 9.12 -2.25
C ASP A 10 3.70 8.24 -1.37
N ALA A 11 3.42 8.18 -0.06
CA ALA A 11 4.16 7.31 0.87
C ALA A 11 3.99 5.84 0.52
N PHE A 12 2.76 5.41 0.21
CA PHE A 12 2.48 4.05 -0.26
C PHE A 12 3.23 3.72 -1.55
N GLN A 13 3.20 4.62 -2.55
CA GLN A 13 3.88 4.42 -3.82
C GLN A 13 5.40 4.32 -3.64
N ALA A 14 6.00 5.25 -2.88
CA ALA A 14 7.44 5.24 -2.64
C ALA A 14 7.92 3.97 -1.94
N ALA A 15 7.17 3.50 -0.93
CA ALA A 15 7.49 2.26 -0.23
C ALA A 15 7.29 1.02 -1.11
N ALA A 16 6.24 1.00 -1.94
CA ALA A 16 6.01 -0.07 -2.91
C ALA A 16 7.16 -0.16 -3.92
N GLU A 17 7.59 0.97 -4.50
CA GLU A 17 8.71 1.03 -5.43
C GLU A 17 10.02 0.56 -4.80
N ALA A 18 10.30 0.96 -3.55
CA ALA A 18 11.47 0.52 -2.80
C ALA A 18 11.45 -0.99 -2.55
N PHE A 19 10.30 -1.54 -2.13
CA PHE A 19 10.12 -2.98 -1.93
C PHE A 19 10.26 -3.78 -3.23
N LEU A 20 9.60 -3.35 -4.31
CA LEU A 20 9.65 -4.04 -5.60
C LEU A 20 11.05 -4.00 -6.22
N SER A 21 11.82 -2.94 -5.99
CA SER A 21 13.21 -2.81 -6.46
C SER A 21 14.18 -3.68 -5.67
N GLN A 22 13.98 -3.80 -4.35
CA GLN A 22 14.85 -4.59 -3.49
C GLN A 22 14.02 -5.30 -2.39
N PRO A 23 13.38 -6.44 -2.71
CA PRO A 23 12.53 -7.14 -1.74
C PRO A 23 13.36 -7.71 -0.61
N ASN A 24 13.19 -7.17 0.60
CA ASN A 24 13.87 -7.65 1.80
C ASN A 24 13.07 -7.30 3.06
N ALA A 25 13.55 -7.72 4.23
CA ALA A 25 12.85 -7.50 5.49
C ALA A 25 12.65 -6.02 5.83
N MET A 26 13.63 -5.17 5.54
CA MET A 26 13.56 -3.74 5.86
C MET A 26 12.57 -3.02 4.95
N THR A 27 12.71 -3.19 3.62
CA THR A 27 11.76 -2.62 2.64
C THR A 27 10.36 -3.19 2.81
N GLY A 28 10.24 -4.43 3.30
CA GLY A 28 8.95 -5.04 3.61
C GLY A 28 8.26 -4.42 4.82
N ILE A 29 9.00 -4.06 5.87
CA ILE A 29 8.45 -3.35 7.04
C ILE A 29 7.96 -1.97 6.63
N ASP A 30 8.80 -1.21 5.92
CA ASP A 30 8.43 0.15 5.45
C ASP A 30 7.18 0.12 4.58
N PHE A 31 7.05 -0.90 3.72
CA PHE A 31 5.88 -1.07 2.88
C PHE A 31 4.63 -1.52 3.66
N ASP A 32 4.75 -2.42 4.65
CA ASP A 32 3.63 -2.81 5.52
C ASP A 32 3.08 -1.60 6.31
N ASP A 33 3.96 -0.72 6.81
CA ASP A 33 3.58 0.50 7.51
C ASP A 33 2.81 1.47 6.61
N ALA A 34 3.29 1.68 5.37
CA ALA A 34 2.61 2.53 4.40
C ALA A 34 1.24 1.94 3.97
N VAL A 35 1.13 0.61 3.83
CA VAL A 35 -0.14 -0.10 3.59
C VAL A 35 -1.12 0.15 4.72
N VAL A 36 -0.68 0.06 5.98
CA VAL A 36 -1.53 0.29 7.15
C VAL A 36 -2.02 1.74 7.20
N ALA A 37 -1.14 2.71 6.93
CA ALA A 37 -1.50 4.13 6.88
C ALA A 37 -2.56 4.41 5.81
N LEU A 38 -2.33 3.95 4.58
CA LEU A 38 -3.29 4.12 3.48
C LEU A 38 -4.62 3.40 3.76
N LYS A 39 -4.58 2.19 4.33
CA LYS A 39 -5.80 1.44 4.69
C LYS A 39 -6.62 2.19 5.73
N ARG A 40 -5.96 2.74 6.76
CA ARG A 40 -6.63 3.55 7.78
C ARG A 40 -7.30 4.77 7.15
N TYR A 41 -6.59 5.48 6.28
CA TYR A 41 -7.11 6.63 5.55
C TYR A 41 -8.31 6.25 4.67
N ALA A 42 -8.20 5.16 3.90
CA ALA A 42 -9.28 4.67 3.05
C ALA A 42 -10.55 4.39 3.85
N LEU A 43 -10.43 3.73 5.00
CA LEU A 43 -11.59 3.38 5.84
C LEU A 43 -12.14 4.57 6.63
N SER A 44 -11.29 5.47 7.14
CA SER A 44 -11.73 6.58 8.01
C SER A 44 -12.13 7.82 7.24
N GLU A 45 -11.38 8.21 6.21
CA GLU A 45 -11.59 9.47 5.49
C GLU A 45 -12.38 9.25 4.20
N LEU A 46 -11.95 8.31 3.36
CA LEU A 46 -12.61 8.03 2.07
C LEU A 46 -13.88 7.19 2.21
N LYS A 47 -14.03 6.49 3.35
CA LYS A 47 -15.07 5.48 3.58
C LYS A 47 -15.10 4.37 2.52
N ASP A 48 -13.94 4.08 1.92
CA ASP A 48 -13.77 3.08 0.87
C ASP A 48 -13.42 1.71 1.48
N GLN A 49 -14.44 0.87 1.63
CA GLN A 49 -14.29 -0.49 2.17
C GLN A 49 -13.60 -1.45 1.20
N GLU A 50 -13.74 -1.20 -0.11
CA GLU A 50 -13.17 -2.06 -1.14
C GLU A 50 -11.66 -1.87 -1.20
N LEU A 51 -11.20 -0.61 -1.26
CA LEU A 51 -9.77 -0.27 -1.16
C LEU A 51 -9.18 -0.78 0.15
N GLY A 52 -9.90 -0.62 1.28
CA GLY A 52 -9.45 -1.14 2.56
C GLY A 52 -9.29 -2.67 2.59
N SER A 53 -10.10 -3.40 1.81
CA SER A 53 -10.04 -4.85 1.68
C SER A 53 -8.90 -5.30 0.75
N GLU A 54 -8.65 -4.58 -0.33
CA GLU A 54 -7.50 -4.80 -1.21
C GLU A 54 -6.18 -4.62 -0.45
N LEU A 55 -6.04 -3.50 0.27
CA LEU A 55 -4.86 -3.20 1.09
C LEU A 55 -4.63 -4.25 2.19
N ALA A 56 -5.69 -4.86 2.73
CA ALA A 56 -5.57 -5.92 3.73
C ALA A 56 -4.92 -7.21 3.20
N ARG A 57 -4.79 -7.38 1.88
CA ARG A 57 -4.14 -8.56 1.26
C ARG A 57 -2.62 -8.43 1.25
N LEU A 58 -2.10 -7.21 1.15
CA LEU A 58 -0.66 -6.93 1.00
C LEU A 58 0.22 -7.46 2.16
N PRO A 59 -0.13 -7.32 3.45
CA PRO A 59 0.74 -7.75 4.56
C PRO A 59 1.15 -9.23 4.50
N LYS A 60 0.23 -10.09 4.05
CA LYS A 60 0.53 -11.52 3.88
C LYS A 60 1.49 -11.76 2.70
N LEU A 61 1.29 -11.05 1.59
CA LEU A 61 2.13 -11.17 0.41
C LEU A 61 3.54 -10.62 0.66
N ILE A 62 3.65 -9.49 1.36
CA ILE A 62 4.92 -8.86 1.76
C ILE A 62 5.77 -9.85 2.57
N ARG A 63 5.17 -10.48 3.60
CA ARG A 63 5.86 -11.49 4.42
C ARG A 63 6.27 -12.73 3.63
N ALA A 64 5.52 -13.08 2.59
CA ALA A 64 5.84 -14.18 1.69
C ALA A 64 6.83 -13.80 0.58
N LEU A 65 7.21 -12.53 0.46
CA LEU A 65 7.98 -11.98 -0.66
C LEU A 65 7.38 -12.34 -2.04
N ASP A 66 6.05 -12.38 -2.13
CA ASP A 66 5.34 -12.65 -3.38
C ASP A 66 5.26 -11.38 -4.24
N VAL A 67 6.41 -11.02 -4.84
CA VAL A 67 6.61 -9.79 -5.61
C VAL A 67 5.65 -9.70 -6.80
N ALA A 68 5.33 -10.81 -7.46
CA ALA A 68 4.45 -10.82 -8.63
C ALA A 68 3.01 -10.42 -8.25
N SER A 69 2.46 -11.04 -7.19
CA SER A 69 1.12 -10.69 -6.70
C SER A 69 1.08 -9.27 -6.14
N ILE A 70 2.15 -8.83 -5.48
CA ILE A 70 2.26 -7.46 -4.95
C ILE A 70 2.26 -6.44 -6.08
N ALA A 71 3.08 -6.64 -7.12
CA ALA A 71 3.18 -5.69 -8.23
C ALA A 71 1.83 -5.48 -8.93
N SER A 72 1.09 -6.57 -9.18
CA SER A 72 -0.26 -6.48 -9.77
C SER A 72 -1.21 -5.69 -8.88
N LEU A 73 -1.23 -5.97 -7.57
CA LEU A 73 -2.16 -5.33 -6.64
C LEU A 73 -1.81 -3.85 -6.41
N VAL A 74 -0.52 -3.51 -6.37
CA VAL A 74 -0.04 -2.12 -6.27
C VAL A 74 -0.49 -1.32 -7.48
N ASP A 75 -0.35 -1.86 -8.69
CA ASP A 75 -0.75 -1.17 -9.92
C ASP A 75 -2.26 -0.91 -9.97
N ASP A 76 -3.08 -1.89 -9.55
CA ASP A 76 -4.54 -1.72 -9.46
C ASP A 76 -4.92 -0.64 -8.43
N ILE A 77 -4.28 -0.65 -7.25
CA ILE A 77 -4.52 0.37 -6.20
C ILE A 77 -4.08 1.75 -6.68
N GLN A 78 -2.93 1.87 -7.36
CA GLN A 78 -2.43 3.15 -7.88
C GLN A 78 -3.37 3.74 -8.93
N ARG A 79 -3.87 2.90 -9.86
CA ARG A 79 -4.87 3.32 -10.85
C ARG A 79 -6.13 3.86 -10.16
N ARG A 80 -6.64 3.17 -9.14
CA ARG A 80 -7.81 3.61 -8.36
C ARG A 80 -7.57 4.94 -7.61
N LEU A 81 -6.36 5.17 -7.09
CA LEU A 81 -6.04 6.39 -6.35
C LEU A 81 -5.89 7.63 -7.24
N ALA A 82 -5.53 7.42 -8.53
CA ALA A 82 -5.37 8.48 -9.52
C ALA A 82 -6.71 9.01 -10.07
N ASP A 83 -7.77 8.22 -9.98
CA ASP A 83 -9.16 8.62 -10.25
C ASP A 83 -9.76 9.47 -9.10
#